data_AF-A0A0W0FQQ7-F1
#
_entry.id   AF-A0A0W0FQQ7-F1
#
_cell.length_a   1.000
_cell.length_b   1.000
_cell.length_c   1.000
_cell.angle_alpha   90.00
_cell.angle_beta   90.00
_cell.angle_gamma   90.00
#
_symmetry.space_group_name_H-M   'P 1'
#
loop_
_entity.id
_entity.type
_entity.pdbx_description
1 polymer ?
#
loop_
_entity_poly.entity_id
_entity_poly.type
_entity_poly.pdbx_seq_one_letter_code
_entity_poly.pdbx_strand_id
1 'polypeptide(L)'
;MSQSSTPQSMRACSPAPIPTTTSGAPSGGLNAVMSKFLWPFTKDSDEQIVALTYYFLDGTSNQREAVTNTIEIWMTYANVILDNTGQRDKANIRISFADKASSWSMVGSDANRVTDKSKPTMNLGWLADTNPPSASDTATILHEFGHALGMMHEHQSPARGGTIHLKEPSVYQYYRPLLNNDDALVKSQVIDQYNLATVSNFSRLDLKSIMMQVLVQYFMPAALNEEGIEVPANLTLSDLDKAFITLNYPRRTPKEGGISVSKALIIAGVLEESDTAIKILNLVDNGEYQAARDAFSEYNLSVMQMSAINGTFLRSVNSTYQFGIVDKIANAIEDPMFKSIIRYTINQDLVQRGIPTDAPVPGSSEKSVLDMIASIITNPVFANAVHEINTGLIKPSPPTSTD
;
A
#
# COMPACT_ATOMS: atom_id res chain seq x y z
N MET A 1 -27.39 15.24 -42.03
CA MET A 1 -25.96 15.02 -41.79
C MET A 1 -25.63 15.63 -40.44
N SER A 2 -25.61 14.81 -39.38
CA SER A 2 -25.14 15.20 -38.06
C SER A 2 -23.91 14.34 -37.82
N GLN A 3 -22.73 14.96 -37.91
CA GLN A 3 -21.48 14.27 -37.60
C GLN A 3 -21.45 14.06 -36.09
N SER A 4 -21.66 12.82 -35.67
CA SER A 4 -21.39 12.38 -34.31
C SER A 4 -19.89 12.50 -34.07
N SER A 5 -19.49 13.46 -33.25
CA SER A 5 -18.14 13.55 -32.70
C SER A 5 -17.85 12.27 -31.93
N THR A 6 -16.92 11.47 -32.43
CA THR A 6 -16.34 10.31 -31.73
C THR A 6 -15.79 10.78 -30.37
N PRO A 7 -16.06 10.10 -29.25
CA PRO A 7 -15.46 10.46 -27.97
C PRO A 7 -13.93 10.36 -28.07
N GLN A 8 -13.22 11.43 -27.69
CA GLN A 8 -11.77 11.39 -27.47
C GLN A 8 -11.46 10.28 -26.46
N SER A 9 -10.52 9.39 -26.78
CA SER A 9 -10.00 8.40 -25.81
C SER A 9 -9.52 9.13 -24.56
N MET A 10 -10.07 8.79 -23.40
CA MET A 10 -9.79 9.48 -22.14
C MET A 10 -8.49 8.99 -21.49
N ARG A 11 -7.83 9.93 -20.81
CA ARG A 11 -6.46 9.81 -20.26
C ARG A 11 -6.43 8.84 -19.09
N ALA A 12 -5.74 7.73 -19.25
CA ALA A 12 -5.63 6.69 -18.24
C ALA A 12 -4.18 6.31 -17.92
N CYS A 13 -3.90 6.02 -16.65
CA CYS A 13 -2.74 5.20 -16.32
C CYS A 13 -3.04 3.81 -16.89
N SER A 14 -2.34 3.44 -17.95
CA SER A 14 -2.56 2.16 -18.63
C SER A 14 -1.48 1.18 -18.20
N PRO A 15 -1.78 -0.13 -18.11
CA PRO A 15 -0.72 -1.09 -17.91
C PRO A 15 0.29 -0.93 -19.06
N ALA A 16 1.58 -0.89 -18.73
CA ALA A 16 2.61 -0.89 -19.75
C ALA A 16 2.34 -2.06 -20.72
N PRO A 17 2.63 -1.94 -22.03
CA PRO A 17 2.38 -3.02 -22.97
C PRO A 17 3.17 -4.28 -22.59
N ILE A 18 2.52 -5.24 -21.90
CA ILE A 18 3.12 -6.52 -21.51
C ILE A 18 2.75 -7.56 -22.58
N PRO A 19 3.69 -8.37 -23.10
CA PRO A 19 3.38 -9.58 -23.85
C PRO A 19 2.59 -10.56 -22.97
N THR A 20 1.31 -10.75 -23.27
CA THR A 20 0.34 -11.53 -22.47
C THR A 20 0.74 -12.99 -22.25
N THR A 21 0.82 -13.45 -21.00
CA THR A 21 0.32 -14.78 -20.58
C THR A 21 0.14 -14.88 -19.05
N THR A 22 -0.98 -15.47 -18.66
CA THR A 22 -1.36 -16.11 -17.37
C THR A 22 -2.22 -15.33 -16.36
N SER A 23 -3.44 -15.86 -16.22
CA SER A 23 -4.49 -15.60 -15.25
C SER A 23 -4.38 -16.52 -14.03
N GLY A 24 -4.75 -16.06 -12.83
CA GLY A 24 -5.00 -16.98 -11.71
C GLY A 24 -5.42 -16.33 -10.38
N ALA A 25 -6.68 -16.57 -9.99
CA ALA A 25 -7.32 -16.75 -8.67
C ALA A 25 -7.12 -15.73 -7.50
N PRO A 26 -8.16 -15.54 -6.63
CA PRO A 26 -8.28 -14.39 -5.72
C PRO A 26 -7.67 -14.64 -4.34
N SER A 27 -7.18 -13.58 -3.70
CA SER A 27 -6.66 -13.60 -2.33
C SER A 27 -6.81 -12.22 -1.67
N GLY A 28 -7.61 -12.15 -0.60
CA GLY A 28 -7.77 -10.96 0.22
C GLY A 28 -6.71 -10.85 1.33
N GLY A 29 -6.44 -9.62 1.75
CA GLY A 29 -5.78 -9.30 3.03
C GLY A 29 -4.60 -8.34 2.92
N LEU A 30 -4.91 -7.05 3.05
CA LEU A 30 -4.18 -5.96 3.72
C LEU A 30 -2.78 -5.46 3.23
N ASN A 31 -2.72 -4.65 2.15
CA ASN A 31 -2.11 -3.29 2.05
C ASN A 31 -0.99 -2.81 1.04
N ALA A 32 -0.28 -1.65 1.15
CA ALA A 32 0.44 -0.98 0.03
C ALA A 32 1.54 -1.78 -0.68
N VAL A 33 1.56 -1.81 -2.02
CA VAL A 33 2.10 -2.95 -2.77
C VAL A 33 3.45 -2.67 -3.45
N MET A 34 4.49 -3.44 -3.11
CA MET A 34 5.71 -3.54 -3.91
C MET A 34 5.66 -4.75 -4.85
N SER A 35 6.23 -4.59 -6.04
CA SER A 35 6.52 -5.67 -6.97
C SER A 35 7.68 -6.56 -6.48
N LYS A 36 7.74 -7.80 -6.97
CA LYS A 36 8.92 -8.68 -6.82
C LYS A 36 10.10 -8.24 -7.67
N PHE A 37 9.88 -7.37 -8.65
CA PHE A 37 10.90 -6.91 -9.60
C PHE A 37 11.61 -5.64 -9.12
N LEU A 38 11.94 -5.52 -7.83
CA LEU A 38 12.70 -4.38 -7.31
C LEU A 38 14.10 -4.34 -7.91
N TRP A 39 14.66 -3.14 -8.02
CA TRP A 39 16.03 -2.98 -8.48
C TRP A 39 17.02 -3.51 -7.43
N PRO A 40 18.03 -4.30 -7.84
CA PRO A 40 19.01 -4.85 -6.91
C PRO A 40 19.93 -3.75 -6.40
N PHE A 41 20.38 -3.90 -5.14
CA PHE A 41 21.50 -3.11 -4.65
C PHE A 41 22.78 -3.50 -5.40
N THR A 42 23.50 -2.49 -5.85
CA THR A 42 24.84 -2.61 -6.40
C THR A 42 25.86 -2.15 -5.36
N LYS A 43 27.04 -2.78 -5.35
CA LYS A 43 28.12 -2.36 -4.47
C LYS A 43 28.93 -1.30 -5.19
N ASP A 44 28.90 -0.07 -4.71
CA ASP A 44 29.79 1.01 -5.15
C ASP A 44 30.60 1.50 -3.96
N SER A 45 31.92 1.39 -4.02
CA SER A 45 32.86 1.87 -2.98
C SER A 45 32.35 1.75 -1.53
N ASP A 46 32.34 0.52 -1.01
CA ASP A 46 31.95 0.15 0.37
C ASP A 46 30.50 0.44 0.82
N GLU A 47 29.69 1.14 0.03
CA GLU A 47 28.27 1.39 0.31
C GLU A 47 27.37 0.68 -0.72
N GLN A 48 26.26 0.11 -0.27
CA GLN A 48 25.27 -0.47 -1.17
C GLN A 48 24.32 0.63 -1.65
N ILE A 49 24.14 0.76 -2.96
CA ILE A 49 23.22 1.72 -3.56
C ILE A 49 22.57 1.16 -4.82
N VAL A 50 21.38 1.64 -5.15
CA VAL A 50 20.75 1.32 -6.44
C VAL A 50 21.05 2.45 -7.43
N ALA A 51 22.07 2.25 -8.27
CA ALA A 51 22.38 3.18 -9.34
C ALA A 51 21.49 2.90 -10.56
N LEU A 52 20.55 3.79 -10.82
CA LEU A 52 19.68 3.76 -12.00
C LEU A 52 20.03 4.91 -12.91
N THR A 53 19.79 4.67 -14.19
CA THR A 53 20.01 5.69 -15.19
C THR A 53 18.81 5.86 -16.09
N TYR A 54 18.57 7.09 -16.54
CA TYR A 54 17.46 7.41 -17.42
C TYR A 54 17.90 8.17 -18.68
N TYR A 55 17.00 8.21 -19.65
CA TYR A 55 17.16 8.97 -20.90
C TYR A 55 15.80 9.45 -21.43
N PHE A 56 15.75 10.68 -21.92
CA PHE A 56 14.57 11.23 -22.60
C PHE A 56 14.62 10.94 -24.10
N LEU A 57 13.66 10.15 -24.60
CA LEU A 57 13.53 9.85 -26.04
C LEU A 57 13.05 11.07 -26.84
N ASP A 58 12.21 11.90 -26.22
CA ASP A 58 11.61 13.10 -26.79
C ASP A 58 11.27 14.10 -25.66
N GLY A 59 10.31 15.01 -25.85
CA GLY A 59 9.89 16.00 -24.84
C GLY A 59 10.57 17.36 -24.95
N THR A 60 9.87 18.40 -24.50
CA THR A 60 10.35 19.79 -24.47
C THR A 60 11.32 20.03 -23.30
N SER A 61 12.01 21.16 -23.31
CA SER A 61 12.88 21.53 -22.18
C SER A 61 12.10 21.62 -20.87
N ASN A 62 10.90 22.22 -20.86
CA ASN A 62 10.09 22.34 -19.64
C ASN A 62 9.65 20.96 -19.12
N GLN A 63 9.22 20.06 -20.00
CA GLN A 63 8.83 18.70 -19.60
C GLN A 63 10.00 17.92 -18.99
N ARG A 64 11.17 18.00 -19.61
CA ARG A 64 12.39 17.32 -19.13
C ARG A 64 12.85 17.90 -17.79
N GLU A 65 12.80 19.22 -17.63
CA GLU A 65 13.11 19.91 -16.38
C GLU A 65 12.12 19.55 -15.26
N ALA A 66 10.81 19.53 -15.56
CA ALA A 66 9.79 19.09 -14.60
C ALA A 66 10.06 17.68 -14.09
N VAL A 67 10.40 16.73 -14.98
CA VAL A 67 10.79 15.38 -14.57
C VAL A 67 12.05 15.40 -13.71
N THR A 68 13.11 16.05 -14.17
CA THR A 68 14.42 16.08 -13.50
C THR A 68 14.30 16.64 -12.08
N ASN A 69 13.53 17.70 -11.89
CA ASN A 69 13.34 18.33 -10.58
C ASN A 69 12.43 17.49 -9.66
N THR A 70 11.41 16.84 -10.21
CA THR A 70 10.44 16.08 -9.40
C THR A 70 11.02 14.77 -8.87
N ILE A 71 11.87 14.09 -9.65
CA ILE A 71 12.43 12.78 -9.24
C ILE A 71 13.38 12.86 -8.04
N GLU A 72 13.94 14.04 -7.74
CA GLU A 72 14.72 14.31 -6.52
C GLU A 72 13.92 14.01 -5.24
N ILE A 73 12.60 14.16 -5.28
CA ILE A 73 11.72 13.83 -4.15
C ILE A 73 11.85 12.34 -3.81
N TRP A 74 11.83 11.45 -4.81
CA TRP A 74 12.04 10.02 -4.56
C TRP A 74 13.45 9.73 -4.03
N MET A 75 14.47 10.37 -4.59
CA MET A 75 15.87 10.21 -4.14
C MET A 75 16.14 10.75 -2.72
N THR A 76 15.22 11.55 -2.18
CA THR A 76 15.26 11.99 -0.78
C THR A 76 14.92 10.85 0.19
N TYR A 77 13.96 10.00 -0.18
CA TYR A 77 13.45 8.93 0.69
C TYR A 77 14.03 7.55 0.36
N ALA A 78 14.35 7.29 -0.91
CA ALA A 78 14.83 6.01 -1.40
C ALA A 78 16.33 6.06 -1.67
N ASN A 79 17.11 5.07 -1.23
CA ASN A 79 18.54 4.91 -1.55
C ASN A 79 18.78 4.50 -3.01
N VAL A 80 18.41 5.39 -3.91
CA VAL A 80 18.52 5.25 -5.35
C VAL A 80 19.17 6.50 -5.94
N ILE A 81 19.98 6.32 -6.97
CA ILE A 81 20.47 7.39 -7.83
C ILE A 81 19.73 7.28 -9.15
N LEU A 82 19.29 8.40 -9.69
CA LEU A 82 18.66 8.50 -11.01
C LEU A 82 19.43 9.53 -11.84
N ASP A 83 20.36 9.04 -12.65
CA ASP A 83 21.22 9.90 -13.47
C ASP A 83 20.83 9.86 -14.95
N ASN A 84 20.81 11.03 -15.59
CA ASN A 84 20.62 11.09 -17.03
C ASN A 84 21.90 10.63 -17.74
N THR A 85 21.83 9.51 -18.46
CA THR A 85 22.99 8.93 -19.16
C THR A 85 23.50 9.78 -20.32
N GLY A 86 22.64 10.61 -20.92
CA GLY A 86 22.85 11.14 -22.27
C GLY A 86 22.95 10.08 -23.38
N GLN A 87 22.84 8.79 -23.05
CA GLN A 87 23.04 7.65 -23.94
C GLN A 87 21.88 6.66 -23.80
N ARG A 88 20.93 6.76 -24.73
CA ARG A 88 19.71 5.92 -24.80
C ARG A 88 19.95 4.45 -24.50
N ASP A 89 20.98 3.85 -25.11
CA ASP A 89 21.19 2.41 -25.07
C ASP A 89 21.72 1.92 -23.70
N LYS A 90 22.22 2.83 -22.86
CA LYS A 90 22.67 2.56 -21.49
C LYS A 90 21.58 2.81 -20.44
N ALA A 91 20.49 3.49 -20.79
CA ALA A 91 19.46 3.87 -19.85
C ALA A 91 18.62 2.67 -19.39
N ASN A 92 18.44 2.55 -18.08
CA ASN A 92 17.48 1.63 -17.46
C ASN A 92 16.05 2.10 -17.75
N ILE A 93 15.79 3.40 -17.57
CA ILE A 93 14.49 4.04 -17.76
C ILE A 93 14.53 4.93 -19.02
N ARG A 94 13.66 4.68 -19.99
CA ARG A 94 13.54 5.47 -21.22
C ARG A 94 12.19 6.16 -21.27
N ILE A 95 12.22 7.49 -21.19
CA ILE A 95 11.04 8.32 -20.96
C ILE A 95 10.61 8.94 -22.29
N SER A 96 9.36 8.73 -22.67
CA SER A 96 8.71 9.40 -23.80
C SER A 96 7.54 10.25 -23.32
N PHE A 97 7.18 11.23 -24.14
CA PHE A 97 6.02 12.11 -24.00
C PHE A 97 5.16 12.03 -25.28
N ALA A 98 5.43 11.09 -26.17
CA ALA A 98 4.85 11.05 -27.52
C ALA A 98 3.39 10.59 -27.51
N ASP A 99 3.06 9.57 -26.72
CA ASP A 99 1.68 9.10 -26.61
C ASP A 99 0.90 10.01 -25.66
N LYS A 100 0.14 10.96 -26.20
CA LYS A 100 -0.65 11.93 -25.44
C LYS A 100 -1.90 11.35 -24.77
N ALA A 101 -2.26 10.11 -25.07
CA ALA A 101 -3.46 9.47 -24.56
C ALA A 101 -3.23 8.69 -23.25
N SER A 102 -1.99 8.31 -22.94
CA SER A 102 -1.67 7.46 -21.79
C SER A 102 -0.48 7.99 -20.99
N SER A 103 -0.41 7.68 -19.71
CA SER A 103 0.85 7.70 -18.95
C SER A 103 1.00 6.34 -18.29
N TRP A 104 2.24 5.87 -18.19
CA TRP A 104 2.54 4.55 -17.66
C TRP A 104 4.04 4.41 -17.43
N SER A 105 4.41 3.45 -16.58
CA SER A 105 5.78 2.97 -16.45
C SER A 105 5.82 1.45 -16.35
N MET A 106 6.89 0.86 -16.88
CA MET A 106 7.28 -0.48 -16.47
C MET A 106 7.56 -0.48 -14.96
N VAL A 107 7.23 -1.58 -14.31
CA VAL A 107 7.37 -1.70 -12.86
C VAL A 107 8.77 -2.19 -12.48
N GLY A 108 9.54 -1.37 -11.78
CA GLY A 108 10.87 -1.74 -11.34
C GLY A 108 11.76 -2.26 -12.47
N SER A 109 12.49 -3.33 -12.19
CA SER A 109 13.40 -4.01 -13.11
C SER A 109 12.72 -4.73 -14.29
N ASP A 110 11.38 -4.79 -14.35
CA ASP A 110 10.69 -5.24 -15.57
C ASP A 110 10.97 -4.31 -16.76
N ALA A 111 11.43 -3.08 -16.52
CA ALA A 111 11.96 -2.20 -17.56
C ALA A 111 13.05 -2.88 -18.42
N ASN A 112 13.81 -3.84 -17.85
CA ASN A 112 14.83 -4.60 -18.57
C ASN A 112 14.25 -5.58 -19.61
N ARG A 113 12.96 -5.93 -19.53
CA ARG A 113 12.28 -6.78 -20.51
C ARG A 113 12.04 -6.07 -21.84
N VAL A 114 12.05 -4.73 -21.85
CA VAL A 114 11.99 -3.94 -23.08
C VAL A 114 13.41 -3.88 -23.67
N THR A 115 13.76 -4.91 -24.44
CA THR A 115 15.10 -5.09 -25.02
C THR A 115 15.39 -4.13 -26.16
N ASP A 116 14.37 -3.71 -26.92
CA ASP A 116 14.50 -2.66 -27.93
C ASP A 116 14.71 -1.30 -27.26
N LYS A 117 15.95 -0.80 -27.33
CA LYS A 117 16.36 0.47 -26.73
C LYS A 117 15.73 1.70 -27.39
N SER A 118 15.12 1.57 -28.56
CA SER A 118 14.35 2.66 -29.17
C SER A 118 12.96 2.84 -28.55
N LYS A 119 12.47 1.86 -27.80
CA LYS A 119 11.13 1.89 -27.19
C LYS A 119 11.17 2.48 -25.77
N PRO A 120 10.15 3.25 -25.37
CA PRO A 120 10.04 3.75 -24.01
C PRO A 120 9.84 2.59 -23.02
N THR A 121 10.29 2.80 -21.79
CA THR A 121 9.89 2.02 -20.61
C THR A 121 8.96 2.83 -19.70
N MET A 122 8.75 4.11 -20.02
CA MET A 122 7.83 5.01 -19.36
C MET A 122 7.30 6.02 -20.38
N ASN A 123 6.03 6.38 -20.28
CA ASN A 123 5.42 7.44 -21.04
C ASN A 123 4.70 8.43 -20.11
N LEU A 124 4.89 9.73 -20.33
CA LEU A 124 4.25 10.82 -19.61
C LEU A 124 3.41 11.65 -20.59
N GLY A 125 2.27 11.10 -20.99
CA GLY A 125 1.53 11.57 -22.15
C GLY A 125 0.88 12.94 -22.00
N TRP A 126 0.35 13.22 -20.82
CA TRP A 126 -0.41 14.45 -20.56
C TRP A 126 0.37 15.53 -19.82
N LEU A 127 1.68 15.35 -19.63
CA LEU A 127 2.52 16.34 -18.99
C LEU A 127 2.50 17.64 -19.81
N ALA A 128 2.02 18.73 -19.20
CA ALA A 128 1.94 20.02 -19.87
C ALA A 128 3.35 20.59 -20.16
N ASP A 129 3.47 21.37 -21.23
CA ASP A 129 4.69 22.12 -21.56
C ASP A 129 4.72 23.46 -20.81
N THR A 130 4.79 23.39 -19.48
CA THR A 130 4.77 24.55 -18.58
C THR A 130 5.90 24.50 -17.57
N ASN A 131 6.46 25.66 -17.23
CA ASN A 131 7.43 25.82 -16.15
C ASN A 131 6.98 26.98 -15.23
N PRO A 132 6.71 26.74 -13.93
CA PRO A 132 6.77 25.45 -13.24
C PRO A 132 5.67 24.47 -13.69
N PRO A 133 5.85 23.14 -13.51
CA PRO A 133 4.78 22.16 -13.73
C PRO A 133 3.62 22.39 -12.76
N SER A 134 2.40 21.99 -13.16
CA SER A 134 1.25 22.01 -12.25
C SER A 134 1.38 20.95 -11.15
N ALA A 135 0.59 21.06 -10.08
CA ALA A 135 0.58 20.03 -9.02
C ALA A 135 0.14 18.64 -9.55
N SER A 136 -0.74 18.60 -10.56
CA SER A 136 -1.17 17.35 -11.20
C SER A 136 -0.08 16.73 -12.09
N ASP A 137 0.70 17.59 -12.75
CA ASP A 137 1.88 17.17 -13.52
C ASP A 137 2.94 16.56 -12.59
N THR A 138 3.26 17.23 -11.49
CA THR A 138 4.16 16.72 -10.44
C THR A 138 3.66 15.39 -9.87
N ALA A 139 2.36 15.29 -9.57
CA ALA A 139 1.76 14.05 -9.08
C ALA A 139 1.86 12.90 -10.08
N THR A 140 1.64 13.16 -11.38
CA THR A 140 1.83 12.17 -12.45
C THR A 140 3.27 11.67 -12.47
N ILE A 141 4.25 12.58 -12.45
CA ILE A 141 5.66 12.20 -12.45
C ILE A 141 6.00 11.35 -11.22
N LEU A 142 5.55 11.76 -10.04
CA LEU A 142 5.76 11.00 -8.81
C LEU A 142 5.16 9.59 -8.90
N HIS A 143 3.93 9.46 -9.40
CA HIS A 143 3.24 8.18 -9.56
C HIS A 143 3.98 7.23 -10.51
N GLU A 144 4.32 7.71 -11.72
CA GLU A 144 5.00 6.86 -12.71
C GLU A 144 6.42 6.47 -12.26
N PHE A 145 7.12 7.36 -11.55
CA PHE A 145 8.40 7.00 -10.95
C PHE A 145 8.24 6.08 -9.73
N GLY A 146 7.12 6.12 -9.02
CA GLY A 146 6.75 5.10 -8.03
C GLY A 146 6.72 3.71 -8.67
N HIS A 147 6.05 3.58 -9.82
CA HIS A 147 6.09 2.34 -10.62
C HIS A 147 7.51 1.99 -11.08
N ALA A 148 8.28 2.95 -11.59
CA ALA A 148 9.67 2.69 -11.99
C ALA A 148 10.55 2.21 -10.83
N LEU A 149 10.23 2.56 -9.58
CA LEU A 149 10.87 2.07 -8.36
C LEU A 149 10.24 0.78 -7.81
N GLY A 150 9.18 0.28 -8.44
CA GLY A 150 8.56 -0.99 -8.15
C GLY A 150 7.31 -0.92 -7.28
N MET A 151 6.78 0.26 -7.00
CA MET A 151 5.48 0.41 -6.35
C MET A 151 4.36 0.03 -7.32
N MET A 152 3.29 -0.56 -6.80
CA MET A 152 2.09 -0.92 -7.56
C MET A 152 0.91 -0.06 -7.08
N HIS A 153 -0.19 -0.09 -7.83
CA HIS A 153 -1.39 0.67 -7.47
C HIS A 153 -1.98 0.30 -6.10
N GLU A 154 -2.26 1.29 -5.27
CA GLU A 154 -2.79 1.11 -3.91
C GLU A 154 -4.24 0.61 -3.92
N HIS A 155 -5.07 1.05 -4.88
CA HIS A 155 -6.47 0.63 -4.97
C HIS A 155 -6.63 -0.84 -5.34
N GLN A 156 -5.63 -1.44 -6.00
CA GLN A 156 -5.59 -2.88 -6.29
C GLN A 156 -4.90 -3.65 -5.17
N SER A 157 -4.54 -2.98 -4.08
CA SER A 157 -3.97 -3.68 -2.95
C SER A 157 -4.90 -4.80 -2.48
N PRO A 158 -4.34 -5.98 -2.13
CA PRO A 158 -5.06 -7.02 -1.39
C PRO A 158 -5.74 -6.50 -0.11
N ALA A 159 -5.34 -5.33 0.40
CA ALA A 159 -6.03 -4.63 1.49
C ALA A 159 -7.44 -4.25 1.26
N ARG A 160 -7.76 -3.85 0.05
CA ARG A 160 -8.86 -2.92 -0.13
C ARG A 160 -10.13 -3.42 0.57
N GLY A 161 -10.46 -4.71 0.46
CA GLY A 161 -11.60 -5.33 1.13
C GLY A 161 -11.61 -5.36 2.67
N GLY A 162 -10.62 -4.81 3.37
CA GLY A 162 -10.68 -4.54 4.82
C GLY A 162 -11.12 -3.10 5.15
N THR A 163 -11.23 -2.23 4.14
CA THR A 163 -11.50 -0.79 4.33
C THR A 163 -12.51 -0.24 3.32
N ILE A 164 -12.42 -0.64 2.05
CA ILE A 164 -13.27 -0.21 0.94
C ILE A 164 -13.84 -1.43 0.23
N HIS A 165 -15.16 -1.55 0.20
CA HIS A 165 -15.88 -2.54 -0.58
C HIS A 165 -16.49 -1.88 -1.81
N LEU A 166 -16.02 -2.25 -3.01
CA LEU A 166 -16.47 -1.64 -4.25
C LEU A 166 -17.88 -2.11 -4.60
N LYS A 167 -18.76 -1.15 -4.92
CA LYS A 167 -20.04 -1.40 -5.58
C LYS A 167 -19.77 -1.63 -7.06
N GLU A 168 -19.41 -2.86 -7.44
CA GLU A 168 -18.98 -3.18 -8.82
C GLU A 168 -19.89 -2.61 -9.92
N PRO A 169 -21.24 -2.68 -9.84
CA PRO A 169 -22.10 -2.06 -10.86
C PRO A 169 -21.86 -0.55 -11.01
N SER A 170 -21.67 0.17 -9.91
CA SER A 170 -21.35 1.60 -9.91
C SER A 170 -19.96 1.86 -10.48
N VAL A 171 -18.98 0.99 -10.18
CA VAL A 171 -17.61 1.10 -10.71
C VAL A 171 -17.60 0.90 -12.23
N TYR A 172 -18.28 -0.13 -12.75
CA TYR A 172 -18.45 -0.31 -14.19
C TYR A 172 -19.14 0.89 -14.83
N GLN A 173 -20.25 1.38 -14.24
CA GLN A 173 -20.96 2.54 -14.78
C GLN A 173 -20.06 3.78 -14.87
N TYR A 174 -19.20 4.00 -13.88
CA TYR A 174 -18.32 5.16 -13.82
C TYR A 174 -17.10 5.05 -14.75
N TYR A 175 -16.39 3.92 -14.74
CA TYR A 175 -15.10 3.77 -15.44
C TYR A 175 -15.21 3.21 -16.86
N ARG A 176 -16.28 2.50 -17.20
CA ARG A 176 -16.50 1.97 -18.57
C ARG A 176 -16.32 3.03 -19.66
N PRO A 177 -16.94 4.23 -19.60
CA PRO A 177 -16.72 5.24 -20.63
C PRO A 177 -15.27 5.75 -20.68
N LEU A 178 -14.55 5.72 -19.54
CA LEU A 178 -13.16 6.18 -19.42
C LEU A 178 -12.15 5.17 -19.98
N LEU A 179 -12.50 3.87 -19.95
CA LEU A 179 -11.65 2.75 -20.33
C LEU A 179 -12.13 2.10 -21.63
N ASN A 180 -12.41 2.92 -22.64
CA ASN A 180 -12.79 2.49 -24.00
C ASN A 180 -14.02 1.56 -24.06
N ASN A 181 -14.91 1.62 -23.07
CA ASN A 181 -16.04 0.71 -22.89
C ASN A 181 -15.65 -0.77 -22.79
N ASP A 182 -14.44 -1.06 -22.31
CA ASP A 182 -13.94 -2.42 -22.11
C ASP A 182 -14.10 -2.84 -20.64
N ASP A 183 -15.07 -3.73 -20.39
CA ASP A 183 -15.32 -4.28 -19.05
C ASP A 183 -14.15 -5.12 -18.53
N ALA A 184 -13.43 -5.83 -19.39
CA ALA A 184 -12.26 -6.58 -18.95
C ALA A 184 -11.15 -5.62 -18.49
N LEU A 185 -11.04 -4.45 -19.13
CA LEU A 185 -10.11 -3.41 -18.70
C LEU A 185 -10.55 -2.77 -17.39
N VAL A 186 -11.82 -2.39 -17.23
CA VAL A 186 -12.35 -1.89 -15.94
C VAL A 186 -12.11 -2.91 -14.83
N LYS A 187 -12.41 -4.18 -15.11
CA LYS A 187 -12.22 -5.26 -14.14
C LYS A 187 -10.75 -5.39 -13.73
N SER A 188 -9.86 -5.56 -14.71
CA SER A 188 -8.44 -5.82 -14.43
C SER A 188 -7.67 -4.62 -13.89
N GLN A 189 -8.06 -3.38 -14.23
CA GLN A 189 -7.34 -2.16 -13.84
C GLN A 189 -7.94 -1.47 -12.62
N VAL A 190 -9.23 -1.68 -12.31
CA VAL A 190 -9.92 -0.95 -11.24
C VAL A 190 -10.45 -1.89 -10.16
N ILE A 191 -11.13 -2.96 -10.56
CA ILE A 191 -11.84 -3.83 -9.62
C ILE A 191 -10.90 -4.87 -9.01
N ASP A 192 -10.11 -5.55 -9.82
CA ASP A 192 -9.30 -6.67 -9.39
C ASP A 192 -8.16 -6.22 -8.47
N GLN A 193 -8.01 -6.96 -7.37
CA GLN A 193 -6.87 -6.82 -6.47
C GLN A 193 -5.70 -7.68 -6.98
N TYR A 194 -4.47 -7.29 -6.66
CA TYR A 194 -3.29 -8.08 -6.98
C TYR A 194 -3.32 -9.44 -6.30
N ASN A 195 -2.74 -10.44 -6.95
CA ASN A 195 -2.52 -11.74 -6.34
C ASN A 195 -1.33 -11.65 -5.36
N LEU A 196 -1.42 -12.30 -4.19
CA LEU A 196 -0.29 -12.41 -3.25
C LEU A 196 0.99 -12.98 -3.89
N ALA A 197 0.86 -13.79 -4.93
CA ALA A 197 1.99 -14.35 -5.67
C ALA A 197 2.75 -13.31 -6.52
N THR A 198 2.14 -12.18 -6.88
CA THR A 198 2.74 -11.16 -7.77
C THR A 198 3.39 -9.99 -7.01
N VAL A 199 3.26 -9.96 -5.68
CA VAL A 199 3.71 -8.86 -4.83
C VAL A 199 4.80 -9.33 -3.86
N SER A 200 5.80 -8.50 -3.58
CA SER A 200 6.90 -8.85 -2.66
C SER A 200 6.54 -8.57 -1.22
N ASN A 201 6.01 -7.37 -0.96
CA ASN A 201 5.54 -6.90 0.33
C ASN A 201 4.50 -5.79 0.13
N PHE A 202 4.09 -5.15 1.22
CA PHE A 202 2.73 -5.09 1.72
C PHE A 202 2.50 -4.19 2.97
N SER A 203 2.29 -2.85 2.94
CA SER A 203 1.98 -2.06 4.18
C SER A 203 0.50 -1.95 4.53
N ARG A 204 -0.04 -0.80 5.07
CA ARG A 204 -1.46 -0.45 5.41
C ARG A 204 -2.24 0.31 4.30
N LEU A 205 -3.58 0.19 4.14
CA LEU A 205 -4.24 0.78 2.96
C LEU A 205 -4.15 2.27 3.12
N ASP A 206 -3.46 2.91 2.18
CA ASP A 206 -3.26 4.34 2.27
C ASP A 206 -4.08 5.09 1.24
N LEU A 207 -5.24 5.56 1.69
CA LEU A 207 -6.13 6.40 0.88
C LEU A 207 -5.45 7.70 0.41
N LYS A 208 -4.34 8.10 1.03
CA LYS A 208 -3.56 9.29 0.67
C LYS A 208 -2.33 8.98 -0.18
N SER A 209 -2.07 7.71 -0.51
CA SER A 209 -0.92 7.31 -1.31
C SER A 209 -0.96 7.94 -2.69
N ILE A 210 0.20 8.37 -3.20
CA ILE A 210 0.35 8.78 -4.58
C ILE A 210 -0.01 7.64 -5.56
N MET A 211 0.11 6.38 -5.13
CA MET A 211 -0.19 5.17 -5.91
C MET A 211 -1.68 4.79 -5.88
N MET A 212 -2.52 5.51 -5.15
CA MET A 212 -3.97 5.25 -5.07
C MET A 212 -4.73 5.60 -6.35
N GLN A 213 -4.14 6.45 -7.19
CA GLN A 213 -4.83 6.98 -8.36
C GLN A 213 -4.92 5.93 -9.47
N VAL A 214 -6.15 5.62 -9.88
CA VAL A 214 -6.44 4.79 -11.07
C VAL A 214 -6.20 5.60 -12.35
N LEU A 215 -6.62 6.88 -12.32
CA LEU A 215 -6.52 7.84 -13.41
C LEU A 215 -6.25 9.19 -12.74
N VAL A 216 -5.16 9.88 -13.07
CA VAL A 216 -4.70 11.10 -12.34
C VAL A 216 -5.76 12.23 -12.31
N GLN A 217 -6.78 12.17 -13.18
CA GLN A 217 -7.90 13.11 -13.23
C GLN A 217 -9.23 12.55 -12.67
N TYR A 218 -9.31 11.26 -12.32
CA TYR A 218 -10.56 10.62 -11.89
C TYR A 218 -10.38 9.82 -10.59
N PHE A 219 -11.00 10.39 -9.56
CA PHE A 219 -10.99 9.97 -8.17
C PHE A 219 -11.91 8.77 -7.92
N MET A 220 -11.97 8.29 -6.67
CA MET A 220 -13.01 7.34 -6.26
C MET A 220 -14.11 8.09 -5.49
N PRO A 221 -15.22 8.50 -6.14
CA PRO A 221 -16.37 9.04 -5.45
C PRO A 221 -16.92 8.08 -4.39
N ALA A 222 -17.47 8.63 -3.31
CA ALA A 222 -18.16 7.88 -2.25
C ALA A 222 -19.23 6.91 -2.78
N ALA A 223 -19.89 7.25 -3.90
CA ALA A 223 -20.91 6.41 -4.52
C ALA A 223 -20.36 5.06 -5.06
N LEU A 224 -19.05 4.93 -5.24
CA LEU A 224 -18.42 3.74 -5.80
C LEU A 224 -18.13 2.66 -4.77
N ASN A 225 -18.27 2.94 -3.47
CA ASN A 225 -18.04 1.96 -2.41
C ASN A 225 -19.17 1.94 -1.38
N GLU A 226 -19.24 0.85 -0.61
CA GLU A 226 -20.29 0.59 0.38
C GLU A 226 -20.19 1.53 1.58
N GLU A 227 -18.97 1.90 1.96
CA GLU A 227 -18.66 2.75 3.11
C GLU A 227 -18.97 4.23 2.88
N GLY A 228 -19.18 4.65 1.63
CA GLY A 228 -19.37 6.06 1.28
C GLY A 228 -18.10 6.90 1.44
N ILE A 229 -16.92 6.28 1.31
CA ILE A 229 -15.63 6.93 1.43
C ILE A 229 -15.26 7.60 0.10
N GLU A 230 -15.04 8.90 0.11
CA GLU A 230 -14.46 9.61 -1.03
C GLU A 230 -12.92 9.58 -0.95
N VAL A 231 -12.27 9.22 -2.05
CA VAL A 231 -10.80 9.25 -2.18
C VAL A 231 -10.42 10.29 -3.23
N PRO A 232 -9.96 11.50 -2.83
CA PRO A 232 -9.67 12.60 -3.74
C PRO A 232 -8.30 12.46 -4.45
N ALA A 233 -7.91 13.49 -5.20
CA ALA A 233 -6.58 13.59 -5.82
C ALA A 233 -5.48 13.65 -4.76
N ASN A 234 -4.61 12.64 -4.73
CA ASN A 234 -3.37 12.69 -3.95
C ASN A 234 -2.27 13.35 -4.78
N LEU A 235 -1.91 14.59 -4.47
CA LEU A 235 -0.96 15.37 -5.29
C LEU A 235 0.49 15.30 -4.76
N THR A 236 0.71 14.61 -3.65
CA THR A 236 1.99 14.53 -2.95
C THR A 236 2.20 13.13 -2.38
N LEU A 237 3.45 12.77 -2.10
CA LEU A 237 3.76 11.53 -1.36
C LEU A 237 3.15 11.58 0.04
N SER A 238 2.43 10.52 0.42
CA SER A 238 1.98 10.32 1.78
C SER A 238 3.14 9.98 2.71
N ASP A 239 2.90 9.98 4.02
CA ASP A 239 3.94 9.51 4.96
C ASP A 239 4.21 8.02 4.82
N LEU A 240 3.21 7.23 4.40
CA LEU A 240 3.40 5.81 4.15
C LEU A 240 4.19 5.57 2.86
N ASP A 241 3.96 6.33 1.79
CA ASP A 241 4.77 6.26 0.56
C ASP A 241 6.26 6.48 0.88
N LYS A 242 6.56 7.53 1.66
CA LYS A 242 7.92 7.86 2.09
C LYS A 242 8.51 6.75 2.95
N ALA A 243 7.79 6.28 3.97
CA ALA A 243 8.26 5.21 4.84
C ALA A 243 8.52 3.92 4.07
N PHE A 244 7.60 3.56 3.19
CA PHE A 244 7.66 2.30 2.47
C PHE A 244 8.79 2.28 1.45
N ILE A 245 9.02 3.38 0.73
CA ILE A 245 10.17 3.47 -0.17
C ILE A 245 11.50 3.53 0.59
N THR A 246 11.55 4.16 1.78
CA THR A 246 12.73 4.14 2.65
C THR A 246 13.05 2.73 3.14
N LEU A 247 12.07 1.91 3.47
CA LEU A 247 12.30 0.53 3.94
C LEU A 247 12.62 -0.44 2.80
N ASN A 248 12.14 -0.15 1.59
CA ASN A 248 12.50 -0.93 0.41
C ASN A 248 13.84 -0.49 -0.19
N TYR A 249 14.24 0.77 -0.05
CA TYR A 249 15.55 1.26 -0.47
C TYR A 249 16.26 1.92 0.70
N PRO A 250 16.66 1.17 1.75
CA PRO A 250 17.24 1.77 2.94
C PRO A 250 18.63 2.35 2.67
N ARG A 251 18.95 3.38 3.45
CA ARG A 251 20.28 3.96 3.62
C ARG A 251 20.53 4.11 5.11
N ARG A 252 21.80 4.05 5.52
CA ARG A 252 22.18 4.24 6.93
C ARG A 252 21.82 5.66 7.40
N THR A 253 22.28 6.65 6.65
CA THR A 253 22.06 8.07 6.97
C THR A 253 21.02 8.65 6.01
N PRO A 254 19.90 9.21 6.51
CA PRO A 254 18.92 9.88 5.67
C PRO A 254 19.53 11.04 4.87
N LYS A 255 19.06 11.25 3.64
CA LYS A 255 19.34 12.50 2.90
C LYS A 255 18.64 13.65 3.65
N GLU A 256 19.14 14.87 3.49
CA GLU A 256 18.44 16.06 3.99
C GLU A 256 16.98 16.08 3.51
N GLY A 257 16.03 16.32 4.42
CA GLY A 257 14.58 16.25 4.14
C GLY A 257 13.98 14.84 4.11
N GLY A 258 14.82 13.80 4.22
CA GLY A 258 14.41 12.39 4.31
C GLY A 258 13.99 11.96 5.72
N ILE A 259 13.68 10.67 5.87
CA ILE A 259 13.32 10.04 7.14
C ILE A 259 14.29 8.92 7.50
N SER A 260 14.50 8.68 8.79
CA SER A 260 15.29 7.54 9.26
C SER A 260 14.56 6.21 9.04
N VAL A 261 15.32 5.13 8.92
CA VAL A 261 14.77 3.76 8.90
C VAL A 261 13.94 3.50 10.17
N SER A 262 14.38 3.96 11.34
CA SER A 262 13.61 3.85 12.58
C SER A 262 12.24 4.53 12.47
N LYS A 263 12.19 5.78 11.96
CA LYS A 263 10.92 6.49 11.79
C LYS A 263 10.03 5.85 10.73
N ALA A 264 10.62 5.36 9.65
CA ALA A 264 9.92 4.65 8.59
C ALA A 264 9.29 3.34 9.12
N LEU A 265 10.02 2.57 9.95
CA LEU A 265 9.50 1.36 10.61
C LEU A 265 8.25 1.67 11.44
N ILE A 266 8.27 2.73 12.25
CA ILE A 266 7.12 3.17 13.06
C ILE A 266 5.92 3.52 12.18
N ILE A 267 6.15 4.30 11.12
CA ILE A 267 5.07 4.69 10.19
C ILE A 267 4.49 3.46 9.48
N ALA A 268 5.34 2.48 9.14
CA ALA A 268 4.94 1.20 8.56
C ALA A 268 4.24 0.26 9.57
N GLY A 269 4.20 0.61 10.86
CA GLY A 269 3.54 -0.17 11.91
C GLY A 269 4.43 -1.20 12.59
N VAL A 270 5.73 -1.21 12.30
CA VAL A 270 6.70 -2.03 13.03
C VAL A 270 6.94 -1.40 14.40
N LEU A 271 6.75 -2.17 15.46
CA LEU A 271 6.95 -1.69 16.82
C LEU A 271 8.42 -1.37 17.10
N GLU A 272 8.63 -0.24 17.76
CA GLU A 272 9.93 0.11 18.33
C GLU A 272 10.39 -1.00 19.28
N GLU A 273 11.69 -1.26 19.29
CA GLU A 273 12.34 -2.29 20.14
C GLU A 273 11.87 -3.73 19.91
N SER A 274 11.01 -4.00 18.92
CA SER A 274 10.70 -5.37 18.51
C SER A 274 11.92 -6.06 17.90
N ASP A 275 11.99 -7.40 17.99
CA ASP A 275 13.05 -8.19 17.35
C ASP A 275 13.17 -7.88 15.84
N THR A 276 12.05 -7.60 15.19
CA THR A 276 12.02 -7.18 13.78
C THR A 276 12.68 -5.83 13.58
N ALA A 277 12.30 -4.82 14.38
CA ALA A 277 12.89 -3.49 14.28
C ALA A 277 14.39 -3.53 14.56
N ILE A 278 14.81 -4.24 15.62
CA ILE A 278 16.22 -4.41 16.00
C ILE A 278 16.99 -5.11 14.87
N LYS A 279 16.45 -6.20 14.31
CA LYS A 279 17.05 -6.91 13.18
C LYS A 279 17.26 -5.99 11.98
N ILE A 280 16.22 -5.26 11.56
CA ILE A 280 16.29 -4.38 10.39
C ILE A 280 17.29 -3.24 10.62
N LEU A 281 17.25 -2.60 11.79
CA LEU A 281 18.18 -1.51 12.12
C LEU A 281 19.63 -1.99 12.12
N ASN A 282 19.93 -3.13 12.74
CA ASN A 282 21.28 -3.71 12.74
C ASN A 282 21.77 -4.04 11.32
N LEU A 283 20.91 -4.59 10.45
CA LEU A 283 21.26 -4.86 9.05
C LEU A 283 21.59 -3.57 8.30
N VAL A 284 20.81 -2.51 8.51
CA VAL A 284 21.06 -1.20 7.90
C VAL A 284 22.36 -0.58 8.44
N ASP A 285 22.60 -0.67 9.74
CA ASP A 285 23.83 -0.16 10.36
C ASP A 285 25.07 -0.89 9.83
N ASN A 286 24.95 -2.18 9.51
CA ASN A 286 26.02 -2.97 8.87
C ASN A 286 26.15 -2.75 7.35
N GLY A 287 25.26 -1.97 6.72
CA GLY A 287 25.25 -1.77 5.26
C GLY A 287 24.64 -2.94 4.47
N GLU A 288 23.92 -3.84 5.14
CA GLU A 288 23.28 -5.03 4.57
C GLU A 288 21.87 -4.70 4.05
N TYR A 289 21.77 -3.75 3.13
CA TYR A 289 20.49 -3.16 2.71
C TYR A 289 19.54 -4.12 2.02
N GLN A 290 20.06 -5.05 1.21
CA GLN A 290 19.24 -6.10 0.62
C GLN A 290 18.61 -6.99 1.69
N ALA A 291 19.39 -7.42 2.70
CA ALA A 291 18.88 -8.25 3.79
C ALA A 291 17.88 -7.48 4.67
N ALA A 292 18.09 -6.17 4.88
CA ALA A 292 17.13 -5.32 5.58
C ALA A 292 15.78 -5.23 4.84
N ARG A 293 15.80 -5.01 3.52
CA ARG A 293 14.61 -5.06 2.65
C ARG A 293 13.91 -6.41 2.75
N ASP A 294 14.67 -7.50 2.70
CA ASP A 294 14.12 -8.86 2.75
C ASP A 294 13.47 -9.12 4.11
N ALA A 295 14.11 -8.71 5.22
CA ALA A 295 13.55 -8.81 6.57
C ALA A 295 12.27 -7.97 6.75
N PHE A 296 12.20 -6.77 6.17
CA PHE A 296 10.96 -5.98 6.15
C PHE A 296 9.87 -6.66 5.31
N SER A 297 10.24 -7.29 4.20
CA SER A 297 9.31 -8.07 3.38
C SER A 297 8.75 -9.26 4.16
N GLU A 298 9.61 -10.02 4.85
CA GLU A 298 9.22 -11.12 5.75
C GLU A 298 8.25 -10.66 6.84
N TYR A 299 8.52 -9.52 7.47
CA TYR A 299 7.61 -8.92 8.44
C TYR A 299 6.22 -8.68 7.85
N ASN A 300 6.13 -8.02 6.70
CA ASN A 300 4.86 -7.78 6.02
C ASN A 300 4.14 -9.10 5.66
N LEU A 301 4.88 -10.11 5.17
CA LEU A 301 4.34 -11.44 4.91
C LEU A 301 3.76 -12.11 6.17
N SER A 302 4.42 -11.95 7.32
CA SER A 302 3.94 -12.50 8.59
C SER A 302 2.66 -11.82 9.08
N VAL A 303 2.59 -10.49 8.97
CA VAL A 303 1.39 -9.71 9.31
C VAL A 303 0.19 -10.14 8.46
N MET A 304 0.41 -10.43 7.17
CA MET A 304 -0.64 -10.98 6.29
C MET A 304 -1.18 -12.33 6.78
N GLN A 305 -0.28 -13.28 7.06
CA GLN A 305 -0.68 -14.62 7.49
C GLN A 305 -1.48 -14.55 8.79
N MET A 306 -1.10 -13.65 9.70
CA MET A 306 -1.80 -13.49 10.97
C MET A 306 -3.15 -12.80 10.85
N SER A 307 -3.32 -11.84 9.94
CA SER A 307 -4.64 -11.28 9.63
C SER A 307 -5.60 -12.36 9.11
N ALA A 308 -5.11 -13.27 8.26
CA ALA A 308 -5.89 -14.41 7.77
C ALA A 308 -6.24 -15.42 8.88
N ILE A 309 -5.30 -15.69 9.80
CA ILE A 309 -5.51 -16.57 10.96
C ILE A 309 -6.50 -15.93 11.94
N ASN A 310 -6.38 -14.64 12.26
CA ASN A 310 -7.29 -13.96 13.18
C ASN A 310 -8.72 -13.89 12.63
N GLY A 311 -8.89 -13.66 11.32
CA GLY A 311 -10.20 -13.76 10.68
C GLY A 311 -10.80 -15.17 10.77
N THR A 312 -9.98 -16.21 10.70
CA THR A 312 -10.41 -17.61 10.86
C THR A 312 -10.68 -17.96 12.32
N PHE A 313 -9.89 -17.43 13.25
CA PHE A 313 -10.09 -17.53 14.68
C PHE A 313 -11.41 -16.87 15.09
N LEU A 314 -11.67 -15.63 14.70
CA LEU A 314 -12.92 -14.92 14.97
C LEU A 314 -14.14 -15.66 14.39
N ARG A 315 -14.01 -16.23 13.18
CA ARG A 315 -15.04 -17.13 12.61
C ARG A 315 -15.22 -18.43 13.42
N SER A 316 -14.13 -18.99 13.96
CA SER A 316 -14.15 -20.23 14.76
C SER A 316 -14.64 -20.05 16.20
N VAL A 317 -14.39 -18.88 16.80
CA VAL A 317 -14.94 -18.44 18.08
C VAL A 317 -16.45 -18.27 17.95
N ASN A 318 -16.92 -17.80 16.79
CA ASN A 318 -18.34 -17.73 16.48
C ASN A 318 -18.99 -19.10 16.20
N SER A 319 -18.19 -20.17 16.01
CA SER A 319 -18.68 -21.48 15.56
C SER A 319 -18.51 -22.64 16.53
N THR A 320 -17.96 -22.46 17.75
CA THR A 320 -17.63 -23.62 18.62
C THR A 320 -17.87 -23.38 20.12
N TYR A 321 -18.95 -23.95 20.65
CA TYR A 321 -19.40 -23.89 22.05
C TYR A 321 -18.64 -24.81 23.04
N GLN A 322 -17.48 -25.38 22.69
CA GLN A 322 -16.90 -26.51 23.45
C GLN A 322 -15.61 -26.30 24.24
N PHE A 323 -14.89 -25.18 24.05
CA PHE A 323 -13.78 -24.83 24.95
C PHE A 323 -14.03 -23.42 25.43
N GLY A 324 -14.22 -23.28 26.75
CA GLY A 324 -14.69 -22.06 27.39
C GLY A 324 -13.98 -20.83 26.82
N ILE A 325 -14.77 -19.87 26.34
CA ILE A 325 -14.29 -18.67 25.67
C ILE A 325 -13.25 -17.91 26.52
N VAL A 326 -13.34 -18.05 27.84
CA VAL A 326 -12.46 -17.45 28.84
C VAL A 326 -11.01 -17.96 28.72
N ASP A 327 -10.77 -19.25 28.52
CA ASP A 327 -9.40 -19.80 28.44
C ASP A 327 -8.71 -19.42 27.13
N LYS A 328 -9.49 -19.30 26.05
CA LYS A 328 -8.99 -18.82 24.76
C LYS A 328 -8.76 -17.31 24.75
N ILE A 329 -9.63 -16.53 25.40
CA ILE A 329 -9.44 -15.09 25.60
C ILE A 329 -8.22 -14.83 26.50
N ALA A 330 -8.04 -15.60 27.58
CA ALA A 330 -6.88 -15.45 28.47
C ALA A 330 -5.55 -15.71 27.74
N ASN A 331 -5.46 -16.79 26.95
CA ASN A 331 -4.27 -17.07 26.16
C ASN A 331 -4.03 -16.02 25.04
N ALA A 332 -5.11 -15.50 24.44
CA ALA A 332 -5.01 -14.42 23.46
C ALA A 332 -4.56 -13.10 24.10
N ILE A 333 -4.99 -12.78 25.32
CA ILE A 333 -4.57 -11.56 26.03
C ILE A 333 -3.09 -11.63 26.42
N GLU A 334 -2.56 -12.82 26.72
CA GLU A 334 -1.14 -13.01 27.04
C GLU A 334 -0.22 -13.00 25.81
N ASP A 335 -0.79 -13.12 24.60
CA ASP A 335 -0.05 -13.09 23.34
C ASP A 335 0.62 -11.71 23.12
N PRO A 336 1.95 -11.65 22.91
CA PRO A 336 2.67 -10.40 22.71
C PRO A 336 2.13 -9.55 21.54
N MET A 337 1.55 -10.19 20.52
CA MET A 337 1.01 -9.50 19.36
C MET A 337 -0.41 -8.99 19.59
N PHE A 338 -1.25 -9.69 20.36
CA PHE A 338 -2.54 -9.16 20.81
C PHE A 338 -2.36 -7.91 21.67
N LYS A 339 -1.40 -7.93 22.61
CA LYS A 339 -1.02 -6.75 23.41
C LYS A 339 -0.61 -5.57 22.51
N SER A 340 0.11 -5.88 21.43
CA SER A 340 0.53 -4.90 20.41
C SER A 340 -0.65 -4.28 19.64
N ILE A 341 -1.67 -5.08 19.29
CA ILE A 341 -2.88 -4.63 18.58
C ILE A 341 -3.78 -3.76 19.48
N ILE A 342 -3.97 -4.14 20.74
CA ILE A 342 -4.71 -3.33 21.72
C ILE A 342 -4.01 -1.99 21.94
N ARG A 343 -2.68 -2.01 22.09
CA ARG A 343 -1.86 -0.79 22.21
C ARG A 343 -1.96 0.10 20.97
N TYR A 344 -1.93 -0.49 19.77
CA TYR A 344 -2.16 0.22 18.51
C TYR A 344 -3.53 0.92 18.49
N THR A 345 -4.59 0.20 18.87
CA THR A 345 -5.96 0.72 18.87
C THR A 345 -6.14 1.89 19.85
N ILE A 346 -5.55 1.78 21.04
CA ILE A 346 -5.55 2.85 22.06
C ILE A 346 -4.78 4.07 21.57
N ASN A 347 -3.61 3.87 20.98
CA ASN A 347 -2.79 4.97 20.45
C ASN A 347 -3.48 5.69 19.27
N GLN A 348 -4.23 4.98 18.43
CA GLN A 348 -5.04 5.60 17.36
C GLN A 348 -6.11 6.54 17.92
N ASP A 349 -6.82 6.15 18.99
CA ASP A 349 -7.83 7.00 19.63
C ASP A 349 -7.20 8.23 20.32
N LEU A 350 -6.03 8.07 20.95
CA LEU A 350 -5.29 9.17 21.58
C LEU A 350 -4.81 10.21 20.55
N VAL A 351 -4.25 9.75 19.42
CA VAL A 351 -3.81 10.62 18.33
C VAL A 351 -4.99 11.36 17.68
N GLN A 352 -6.13 10.68 17.46
CA GLN A 352 -7.34 11.33 16.96
C GLN A 352 -7.86 12.43 17.89
N ARG A 353 -7.62 12.30 19.19
CA ARG A 353 -8.01 13.30 20.21
C ARG A 353 -6.95 14.37 20.45
N GLY A 354 -5.85 14.37 19.68
CA GLY A 354 -4.76 15.35 19.80
C GLY A 354 -3.90 15.18 21.05
N ILE A 355 -3.91 13.99 21.67
CA ILE A 355 -3.13 13.66 22.87
C ILE A 355 -1.80 13.01 22.42
N PRO A 356 -0.64 13.58 22.78
CA PRO A 356 0.67 13.01 22.40
C PRO A 356 0.87 11.60 22.99
N THR A 357 1.35 10.68 22.17
CA THR A 357 1.55 9.25 22.50
C THR A 357 2.71 8.97 23.46
N ASP A 358 3.48 10.00 23.83
CA ASP A 358 4.75 9.88 24.54
C ASP A 358 4.64 10.29 26.02
N ALA A 359 3.45 10.73 26.47
CA ALA A 359 3.21 11.12 27.86
C ALA A 359 2.49 9.99 28.62
N PRO A 360 2.99 9.54 29.80
CA PRO A 360 2.24 8.64 30.65
C PRO A 360 0.98 9.35 31.15
N VAL A 361 -0.19 8.76 30.94
CA VAL A 361 -1.46 9.25 31.49
C VAL A 361 -1.37 9.23 33.02
N PRO A 362 -1.55 10.37 33.71
CA PRO A 362 -1.50 10.39 35.18
C PRO A 362 -2.59 9.48 35.75
N GLY A 363 -2.19 8.36 36.34
CA GLY A 363 -3.10 7.42 37.02
C GLY A 363 -3.35 6.08 36.35
N SER A 364 -2.79 5.79 35.16
CA SER A 364 -2.90 4.45 34.56
C SER A 364 -1.59 4.02 33.90
N SER A 365 -0.83 3.14 34.57
CA SER A 365 0.23 2.37 33.91
C SER A 365 -0.38 1.33 32.96
N GLU A 366 0.35 0.90 31.94
CA GLU A 366 -0.01 -0.20 31.01
C GLU A 366 -0.52 -1.45 31.74
N LYS A 367 0.13 -1.74 32.87
CA LYS A 367 -0.29 -2.77 33.81
C LYS A 367 -1.71 -2.53 34.36
N SER A 368 -2.08 -1.30 34.67
CA SER A 368 -3.41 -0.94 35.20
C SER A 368 -4.55 -1.16 34.18
N VAL A 369 -4.32 -0.90 32.89
CA VAL A 369 -5.34 -1.11 31.84
C VAL A 369 -5.50 -2.61 31.52
N LEU A 370 -4.39 -3.34 31.44
CA LEU A 370 -4.43 -4.79 31.26
C LEU A 370 -4.99 -5.50 32.50
N ASP A 371 -4.66 -5.05 33.70
CA ASP A 371 -5.23 -5.51 34.97
C ASP A 371 -6.73 -5.13 35.06
N MET A 372 -7.16 -4.01 34.48
CA MET A 372 -8.57 -3.62 34.38
C MET A 372 -9.34 -4.53 33.42
N ILE A 373 -8.79 -4.82 32.24
CA ILE A 373 -9.40 -5.75 31.28
C ILE A 373 -9.43 -7.17 31.87
N ALA A 374 -8.34 -7.63 32.48
CA ALA A 374 -8.26 -8.92 33.16
C ALA A 374 -9.25 -8.99 34.34
N SER A 375 -9.39 -7.92 35.14
CA SER A 375 -10.34 -7.88 36.27
C SER A 375 -11.79 -7.77 35.83
N ILE A 376 -12.10 -7.16 34.68
CA ILE A 376 -13.44 -7.17 34.07
C ILE A 376 -13.79 -8.58 33.59
N ILE A 377 -12.87 -9.29 32.95
CA ILE A 377 -13.12 -10.61 32.36
C ILE A 377 -13.14 -11.72 33.43
N THR A 378 -12.35 -11.58 34.49
CA THR A 378 -12.38 -12.47 35.66
C THR A 378 -13.43 -12.09 36.70
N ASN A 379 -14.19 -11.00 36.46
CA ASN A 379 -15.26 -10.56 37.34
C ASN A 379 -16.39 -11.62 37.38
N PRO A 380 -16.78 -12.13 38.56
CA PRO A 380 -17.83 -13.15 38.69
C PRO A 380 -19.19 -12.71 38.12
N VAL A 381 -19.50 -11.41 38.16
CA VAL A 381 -20.74 -10.84 37.61
C VAL A 381 -20.69 -10.79 36.09
N PHE A 382 -19.55 -10.44 35.51
CA PHE A 382 -19.34 -10.50 34.06
C PHE A 382 -19.38 -11.95 33.56
N ALA A 383 -18.70 -12.86 34.26
CA ALA A 383 -18.75 -14.29 33.97
C ALA A 383 -20.17 -14.87 34.09
N ASN A 384 -20.94 -14.46 35.09
CA ASN A 384 -22.35 -14.84 35.23
C ASN A 384 -23.24 -14.20 34.16
N ALA A 385 -23.04 -12.94 33.77
CA ALA A 385 -23.80 -12.31 32.69
C ALA A 385 -23.56 -13.00 31.34
N VAL A 386 -22.31 -13.39 31.07
CA VAL A 386 -21.95 -14.21 29.89
C VAL A 386 -22.58 -15.61 30.00
N HIS A 387 -22.64 -16.20 31.19
CA HIS A 387 -23.33 -17.48 31.44
C HIS A 387 -24.86 -17.38 31.27
N GLU A 388 -25.49 -16.28 31.70
CA GLU A 388 -26.92 -16.00 31.55
C GLU A 388 -27.30 -15.75 30.10
N ILE A 389 -26.47 -15.05 29.32
CA ILE A 389 -26.65 -14.91 27.87
C ILE A 389 -26.58 -16.28 27.18
N ASN A 390 -25.65 -17.14 27.60
CA ASN A 390 -25.51 -18.50 27.06
C ASN A 390 -26.68 -19.42 27.41
N THR A 391 -27.31 -19.25 28.59
CA THR A 391 -28.46 -20.05 29.02
C THR A 391 -29.79 -19.48 28.48
N GLY A 392 -29.90 -18.16 28.28
CA GLY A 392 -31.05 -17.51 27.66
C GLY A 392 -31.24 -17.80 26.17
N LEU A 393 -30.17 -18.19 25.47
CA LEU A 393 -30.21 -18.68 24.08
C LEU A 393 -30.74 -20.13 23.97
N ILE A 394 -30.96 -20.83 25.09
CA ILE A 394 -31.62 -22.13 25.17
C ILE A 394 -33.04 -21.93 25.76
N LYS A 395 -33.96 -21.33 25.00
CA LYS A 395 -35.38 -21.64 25.17
C LYS A 395 -35.77 -22.61 24.06
N PRO A 396 -36.27 -23.83 24.37
CA PRO A 396 -36.85 -24.68 23.35
C PRO A 396 -38.06 -23.97 22.76
N SER A 397 -38.19 -23.97 21.44
CA SER A 397 -39.38 -23.48 20.74
C SER A 397 -40.63 -24.15 21.33
N PRO A 398 -41.73 -23.42 21.59
CA PRO A 398 -42.99 -24.07 21.94
C PRO A 398 -43.41 -24.98 20.76
N PRO A 399 -43.99 -26.15 21.03
CA PRO A 399 -44.39 -27.08 19.97
C PRO A 399 -45.44 -26.42 19.08
N THR A 400 -45.26 -26.58 17.76
CA THR A 400 -46.28 -26.31 16.74
C THR A 400 -47.53 -27.12 17.07
N SER A 401 -48.61 -26.46 17.48
CA SER A 401 -49.92 -27.11 17.55
C SER A 401 -50.51 -27.19 16.14
N THR A 402 -50.48 -28.39 15.58
CA THR A 402 -51.47 -28.84 14.62
C THR A 402 -52.82 -28.95 15.33
N ASP A 403 -53.78 -28.12 14.92
CA ASP A 403 -55.16 -28.50 14.59
C ASP A 403 -55.86 -27.32 13.90
#